data_AF-A0A942BNJ3-F1
#
_entry.id   AF-A0A942BNJ3-F1
#
_cell.length_a   1.000
_cell.length_b   1.000
_cell.length_c   1.000
_cell.angle_alpha   90.00
_cell.angle_beta   90.00
_cell.angle_gamma   90.00
#
_symmetry.space_group_name_H-M   'P 1'
#
loop_
_entity.id
_entity.type
_entity.pdbx_description
1 polymer ?
#
loop_
_entity_poly.entity_id
_entity_poly.type
_entity_poly.pdbx_seq_one_letter_code
_entity_poly.pdbx_strand_id
1 'polypeptide(L)'
;MNREGQIAAFHEEAKRAILGERFGEAIDLLEAAESLDPRDSITRMLEGVALANSGQVELAEAAFRLSVADPLGGYKPPFNYAVFLVGQGRENEARVQLAEAARRDPSAVSVSVLTARLNKTPGDEQAEPISPMSARMVPPVTMFEESLPGRVLQGNAGTFFWVGGLLCLVISVSAVAFFFLSIKNGLSKPSEQLWNSLDPTMWDGFKATYWLSLLLSTAYLIFQVYDRRRPGSWVVVNFLAHLVLLGFVTMGGFLISERKN
;
A
#
# COMPACT_ATOMS: atom_id res chain seq x y z
N MET A 1 -23.81 7.70 6.07
CA MET A 1 -22.38 7.92 5.74
C MET A 1 -21.75 8.68 6.89
N ASN A 2 -20.60 8.24 7.42
CA ASN A 2 -19.91 8.95 8.50
C ASN A 2 -19.29 10.27 7.98
N ARG A 3 -18.86 11.16 8.89
CA ARG A 3 -18.29 12.48 8.56
C ARG A 3 -17.13 12.38 7.57
N GLU A 4 -16.21 11.46 7.81
CA GLU A 4 -15.05 11.20 6.94
C GLU A 4 -15.46 10.75 5.53
N GLY A 5 -16.47 9.87 5.42
CA GLY A 5 -16.99 9.44 4.12
C GLY A 5 -17.69 10.56 3.35
N GLN A 6 -18.31 11.52 4.06
CA GLN A 6 -18.89 12.72 3.44
C GLN A 6 -17.81 13.66 2.91
N ILE A 7 -16.77 13.93 3.70
CA ILE A 7 -15.61 14.73 3.27
C ILE A 7 -14.96 14.10 2.04
N ALA A 8 -14.72 12.78 2.06
CA ALA A 8 -14.15 12.07 0.92
C ALA A 8 -15.03 12.16 -0.34
N ALA A 9 -16.36 12.10 -0.20
CA ALA A 9 -17.27 12.27 -1.32
C ALA A 9 -17.17 13.68 -1.93
N PHE A 10 -17.16 14.72 -1.09
CA PHE A 10 -16.92 16.10 -1.53
C PHE A 10 -15.57 16.25 -2.22
N HIS A 11 -14.50 15.61 -1.73
CA HIS A 11 -13.19 15.65 -2.37
C HIS A 11 -13.22 15.04 -3.77
N GLU A 12 -13.85 13.89 -3.94
CA GLU A 12 -13.94 13.23 -5.26
C GLU A 12 -14.75 14.07 -6.25
N GLU A 13 -15.84 14.69 -5.80
CA GLU A 13 -16.65 15.57 -6.64
C GLU A 13 -15.90 16.87 -6.98
N ALA A 14 -15.24 17.49 -6.00
CA ALA A 14 -14.42 18.69 -6.21
C ALA A 14 -13.27 18.42 -7.18
N LYS A 15 -12.59 17.27 -7.10
CA LYS A 15 -11.56 16.87 -8.09
C LYS A 15 -12.13 16.78 -9.50
N ARG A 16 -13.33 16.21 -9.66
CA ARG A 16 -14.02 16.13 -10.95
C ARG A 16 -14.41 17.52 -11.47
N ALA A 17 -14.84 18.41 -10.59
CA ALA A 17 -15.15 19.80 -10.93
C ALA A 17 -13.88 20.56 -11.37
N ILE A 18 -12.76 20.42 -10.64
CA ILE A 18 -11.45 20.99 -11.02
C ILE A 18 -11.00 20.47 -12.38
N LEU A 19 -11.08 19.16 -12.61
CA LEU A 19 -10.79 18.54 -13.91
C LEU A 19 -11.66 19.07 -15.04
N GLY A 20 -12.93 19.31 -14.75
CA GLY A 20 -13.89 19.88 -15.68
C GLY A 20 -13.80 21.40 -15.81
N GLU A 21 -12.81 22.05 -15.19
CA GLU A 21 -12.61 23.50 -15.14
C GLU A 21 -13.78 24.28 -14.51
N ARG A 22 -14.62 23.59 -13.74
CA ARG A 22 -15.76 24.15 -12.99
C ARG A 22 -15.27 24.58 -11.61
N PHE A 23 -14.40 25.59 -11.58
CA PHE A 23 -13.70 25.98 -10.35
C PHE A 23 -14.64 26.56 -9.27
N GLY A 24 -15.71 27.26 -9.65
CA GLY A 24 -16.72 27.74 -8.69
C GLY A 24 -17.43 26.58 -7.97
N GLU A 25 -17.89 25.59 -8.74
CA GLU A 25 -18.50 24.36 -8.19
C GLU A 25 -17.52 23.62 -7.27
N ALA A 26 -16.24 23.53 -7.66
CA ALA A 26 -15.22 22.91 -6.82
C ALA A 26 -15.07 23.65 -5.48
N ILE A 27 -15.07 24.99 -5.48
CA ILE A 27 -14.98 25.80 -4.27
C ILE A 27 -16.21 25.55 -3.38
N ASP A 28 -17.43 25.59 -3.93
CA ASP A 28 -18.67 25.32 -3.17
C ASP A 28 -18.64 23.94 -2.49
N LEU A 29 -18.17 22.90 -3.20
CA LEU A 29 -18.01 21.55 -2.66
C LEU A 29 -16.97 21.49 -1.53
N LEU A 30 -15.91 22.28 -1.63
CA LEU A 30 -14.84 22.32 -0.63
C LEU A 30 -15.23 23.14 0.58
N GLU A 31 -16.04 24.19 0.44
CA GLU A 31 -16.67 24.88 1.56
C GLU A 31 -17.61 23.95 2.34
N ALA A 32 -18.36 23.10 1.62
CA ALA A 32 -19.18 22.07 2.26
C ALA A 32 -18.31 21.05 3.02
N ALA A 33 -17.19 20.60 2.46
CA ALA A 33 -16.23 19.74 3.15
C ALA A 33 -15.58 20.43 4.36
N GLU A 34 -15.27 21.73 4.28
CA GLU A 34 -14.72 22.53 5.37
C GLU A 34 -15.71 22.66 6.54
N SER A 35 -16.99 22.86 6.24
CA SER A 35 -18.04 22.90 7.27
C SER A 35 -18.10 21.59 8.07
N LEU A 36 -17.72 20.48 7.42
CA LEU A 36 -17.53 19.20 8.06
C LEU A 36 -16.20 19.14 8.79
N ASP A 37 -15.04 19.47 8.25
CA ASP A 37 -13.79 19.53 9.03
C ASP A 37 -12.93 20.74 8.64
N PRO A 38 -12.92 21.80 9.47
CA PRO A 38 -12.17 23.01 9.17
C PRO A 38 -10.65 22.83 9.14
N ARG A 39 -10.15 21.70 9.68
CA ARG A 39 -8.71 21.39 9.78
C ARG A 39 -8.25 20.36 8.77
N ASP A 40 -9.12 19.89 7.88
CA ASP A 40 -8.72 18.92 6.87
C ASP A 40 -7.75 19.54 5.85
N SER A 41 -6.51 19.08 5.92
CA SER A 41 -5.42 19.57 5.06
C SER A 41 -5.69 19.32 3.57
N ILE A 42 -6.40 18.26 3.22
CA ILE A 42 -6.72 17.93 1.83
C ILE A 42 -7.77 18.88 1.26
N THR A 43 -8.81 19.24 2.03
CA THR A 43 -9.80 20.24 1.66
C THR A 43 -9.12 21.57 1.32
N ARG A 44 -8.27 22.09 2.21
CA ARG A 44 -7.51 23.34 1.98
C ARG A 44 -6.57 23.28 0.78
N MET A 45 -5.94 22.14 0.55
CA MET A 45 -5.07 21.93 -0.62
C MET A 45 -5.88 21.98 -1.91
N LEU A 46 -7.02 21.29 -1.98
CA LEU A 46 -7.90 21.30 -3.15
C LEU A 46 -8.50 22.69 -3.40
N GLU A 47 -8.81 23.42 -2.33
CA GLU A 47 -9.30 24.80 -2.38
C GLU A 47 -8.25 25.70 -3.02
N GLY A 48 -6.99 25.60 -2.57
CA GLY A 48 -5.86 26.30 -3.18
C GLY A 48 -5.69 25.99 -4.67
N VAL A 49 -5.87 24.73 -5.08
CA VAL A 49 -5.81 24.35 -6.51
C VAL A 49 -6.96 24.99 -7.30
N ALA A 50 -8.19 24.94 -6.80
CA ALA A 50 -9.35 25.54 -7.48
C ALA A 50 -9.19 27.07 -7.59
N LEU A 51 -8.79 27.73 -6.51
CA LEU A 51 -8.53 29.17 -6.46
C LEU A 51 -7.42 29.58 -7.43
N ALA A 52 -6.29 28.86 -7.44
CA ALA A 52 -5.19 29.14 -8.36
C ALA A 52 -5.62 29.04 -9.83
N ASN A 53 -6.40 28.01 -10.18
CA ASN A 53 -6.91 27.83 -11.53
C ASN A 53 -7.98 28.85 -11.94
N SER A 54 -8.71 29.40 -10.96
CA SER A 54 -9.66 30.50 -11.18
C SER A 54 -9.00 31.88 -11.27
N GLY A 55 -7.67 31.96 -11.08
CA GLY A 55 -6.91 33.21 -11.11
C GLY A 55 -6.88 33.99 -9.78
N GLN A 56 -7.44 33.43 -8.71
CA GLN A 56 -7.47 34.04 -7.38
C GLN A 56 -6.19 33.70 -6.60
N VAL A 57 -5.06 34.26 -7.04
CA VAL A 57 -3.71 33.87 -6.60
C VAL A 57 -3.48 34.06 -5.10
N GLU A 58 -3.91 35.19 -4.54
CA GLU A 58 -3.71 35.52 -3.12
C GLU A 58 -4.50 34.60 -2.20
N LEU A 59 -5.75 34.29 -2.58
CA LEU A 59 -6.59 33.35 -1.86
C LEU A 59 -6.04 31.93 -1.97
N ALA A 60 -5.53 31.55 -3.15
CA ALA A 60 -4.90 30.26 -3.36
C ALA A 60 -3.69 30.07 -2.43
N GLU A 61 -2.82 31.07 -2.31
CA GLU A 61 -1.68 31.01 -1.39
C GLU A 61 -2.12 30.87 0.06
N ALA A 62 -3.15 31.60 0.48
CA ALA A 62 -3.71 31.46 1.83
C ALA A 62 -4.20 30.03 2.10
N ALA A 63 -4.96 29.45 1.18
CA ALA A 63 -5.45 28.07 1.28
C ALA A 63 -4.29 27.05 1.31
N PHE A 64 -3.27 27.22 0.46
CA PHE A 64 -2.10 26.34 0.49
C PHE A 64 -1.31 26.45 1.81
N ARG A 65 -1.13 27.65 2.36
CA ARG A 65 -0.47 27.83 3.66
C ARG A 65 -1.23 27.14 4.80
N LEU A 66 -2.55 27.17 4.77
CA LEU A 66 -3.37 26.43 5.73
C LEU A 66 -3.27 24.91 5.52
N SER A 67 -3.19 24.46 4.27
CA SER A 67 -3.10 23.02 3.96
C SER A 67 -1.85 22.34 4.52
N VAL A 68 -0.74 23.07 4.70
CA VAL A 68 0.52 22.51 5.22
C VAL A 68 0.64 22.59 6.74
N ALA A 69 -0.31 23.24 7.42
CA ALA A 69 -0.26 23.49 8.86
C ALA A 69 -0.41 22.21 9.70
N ASP A 70 -0.98 21.14 9.14
CA ASP A 70 -1.04 19.82 9.78
C ASP A 70 0.29 19.06 9.58
N PRO A 71 1.09 18.85 10.64
CA PRO A 71 2.35 18.11 10.56
C PRO A 71 2.16 16.59 10.41
N LEU A 72 0.96 16.07 10.70
CA LEU A 72 0.63 14.65 10.54
C LEU A 72 -0.01 14.35 9.17
N GLY A 73 -0.32 15.40 8.39
CA GLY A 73 -0.83 15.26 7.02
C GLY A 73 0.20 14.64 6.09
N GLY A 74 -0.27 14.03 4.99
CA GLY A 74 0.62 13.39 4.00
C GLY A 74 1.52 14.38 3.24
N TYR A 75 2.30 13.89 2.28
CA TYR A 75 3.21 14.73 1.48
C TYR A 75 2.49 15.63 0.45
N LYS A 76 1.22 15.36 0.14
CA LYS A 76 0.48 16.04 -0.95
C LYS A 76 0.29 17.54 -0.71
N PRO A 77 -0.12 18.03 0.48
CA PRO A 77 -0.24 19.47 0.74
C PRO A 77 1.06 20.25 0.50
N PRO A 78 2.22 19.91 1.14
CA PRO A 78 3.45 20.64 0.88
C PRO A 78 3.95 20.48 -0.56
N PHE A 79 3.73 19.33 -1.21
CA PHE A 79 4.07 19.16 -2.63
C PHE A 79 3.25 20.10 -3.55
N ASN A 80 1.93 20.18 -3.38
CA ASN A 80 1.10 21.06 -4.21
C ASN A 80 1.38 22.53 -3.93
N TYR A 81 1.67 22.90 -2.68
CA TYR A 81 2.11 24.26 -2.38
C TYR A 81 3.44 24.59 -3.06
N ALA A 82 4.39 23.65 -3.10
CA ALA A 82 5.62 23.83 -3.86
C ALA A 82 5.37 24.06 -5.35
N VAL A 83 4.47 23.28 -5.97
CA VAL A 83 4.09 23.46 -7.38
C VAL A 83 3.50 24.85 -7.62
N PHE A 84 2.62 25.32 -6.74
CA PHE A 84 2.08 26.67 -6.80
C PHE A 84 3.19 27.73 -6.74
N LEU A 85 4.12 27.60 -5.79
CA LEU A 85 5.25 28.53 -5.61
C LEU A 85 6.19 28.54 -6.82
N VAL A 86 6.45 27.38 -7.44
CA VAL A 86 7.20 27.30 -8.71
C VAL A 86 6.48 28.06 -9.81
N GLY A 87 5.15 27.91 -9.91
CA GLY A 87 4.34 28.67 -10.87
C GLY A 87 4.41 30.19 -10.68
N GLN A 88 4.65 30.63 -9.43
CA GLN A 88 4.89 32.04 -9.08
C GLN A 88 6.36 32.48 -9.20
N GLY A 89 7.28 31.60 -9.65
CA GLY A 89 8.72 31.89 -9.73
C GLY A 89 9.43 31.93 -8.36
N ARG A 90 8.78 31.49 -7.28
CA ARG A 90 9.30 31.50 -5.90
C ARG A 90 10.01 30.18 -5.57
N GLU A 91 11.02 29.83 -6.36
CA GLU A 91 11.68 28.51 -6.29
C GLU A 91 12.34 28.23 -4.93
N ASN A 92 12.92 29.23 -4.26
CA ASN A 92 13.54 29.05 -2.94
C ASN A 92 12.52 28.60 -1.89
N GLU A 93 11.31 29.16 -1.92
CA GLU A 93 10.23 28.77 -1.02
C GLU A 93 9.65 27.41 -1.42
N ALA A 94 9.55 27.13 -2.72
CA ALA A 94 9.16 25.82 -3.22
C ALA A 94 10.11 24.71 -2.72
N ARG A 95 11.43 24.95 -2.66
CA ARG A 95 12.40 23.99 -2.11
C ARG A 95 12.16 23.67 -0.64
N VAL A 96 11.74 24.65 0.17
CA VAL A 96 11.38 24.42 1.57
C VAL A 96 10.18 23.46 1.66
N GLN A 97 9.17 23.68 0.83
CA GLN A 97 7.98 22.83 0.79
C GLN A 97 8.29 21.43 0.23
N LEU A 98 9.15 21.30 -0.78
CA LEU A 98 9.61 20.00 -1.29
C LEU A 98 10.41 19.22 -0.26
N ALA A 99 11.25 19.89 0.54
CA ALA A 99 11.97 19.25 1.62
C ALA A 99 11.00 18.72 2.70
N GLU A 100 9.93 19.46 3.01
CA GLU A 100 8.88 18.99 3.91
C GLU A 100 8.09 17.82 3.32
N ALA A 101 7.72 17.88 2.03
CA ALA A 101 7.06 16.77 1.35
C ALA A 101 7.92 15.49 1.36
N ALA A 102 9.23 15.62 1.10
CA ALA A 102 10.18 14.51 1.16
C ALA A 102 10.38 13.96 2.57
N ARG A 103 10.29 14.79 3.61
CA ARG A 103 10.29 14.31 5.01
C ARG A 103 9.07 13.46 5.32
N ARG A 104 7.90 13.85 4.81
CA ARG A 104 6.62 13.14 5.03
C ARG A 104 6.54 11.84 4.24
N ASP A 105 7.02 11.85 2.99
CA ASP A 105 7.12 10.65 2.16
C ASP A 105 8.42 10.67 1.32
N PRO A 106 9.49 10.01 1.80
CA PRO A 106 10.74 9.89 1.07
C PRO A 106 10.63 9.08 -0.24
N SER A 107 9.56 8.32 -0.42
CA SER A 107 9.34 7.46 -1.59
C SER A 107 8.53 8.12 -2.70
N ALA A 108 7.98 9.32 -2.46
CA ALA A 108 7.17 10.05 -3.42
C ALA A 108 8.02 10.49 -4.64
N VAL A 109 7.84 9.80 -5.76
CA VAL A 109 8.59 10.05 -7.01
C VAL A 109 8.35 11.48 -7.52
N SER A 110 7.13 11.98 -7.40
CA SER A 110 6.77 13.36 -7.78
C SER A 110 7.64 14.41 -7.09
N VAL A 111 7.92 14.20 -5.79
CA VAL A 111 8.74 15.13 -4.99
C VAL A 111 10.18 15.10 -5.45
N SER A 112 10.75 13.91 -5.69
CA SER A 112 12.13 13.76 -6.13
C SER A 112 12.34 14.31 -7.54
N VAL A 113 11.38 14.09 -8.46
CA VAL A 113 11.39 14.64 -9.82
C VAL A 113 11.38 16.16 -9.81
N LEU A 114 10.46 16.79 -9.07
CA LEU A 114 10.37 18.25 -9.01
C LEU A 114 11.59 18.87 -8.32
N THR A 115 12.10 18.22 -7.27
CA THR A 115 13.35 18.63 -6.60
C THR A 115 14.54 18.58 -7.56
N ALA A 116 14.68 17.49 -8.33
CA ALA A 116 15.73 17.35 -9.33
C ALA A 116 15.60 18.43 -10.42
N ARG A 117 14.38 18.75 -10.87
CA ARG A 117 14.13 19.80 -11.85
C ARG A 117 14.57 21.18 -11.35
N LEU A 118 14.23 21.54 -10.11
CA LEU A 118 14.67 22.81 -9.52
C LEU A 118 16.18 22.84 -9.29
N ASN A 119 16.82 21.71 -8.98
CA ASN A 119 18.27 21.65 -8.76
C ASN A 119 19.11 21.75 -10.05
N LYS A 120 18.51 21.59 -11.24
CA LYS A 120 19.23 21.75 -12.50
C LYS A 120 19.57 23.24 -12.72
N THR A 121 20.86 23.54 -12.83
CA THR A 121 21.38 24.88 -13.16
C THR A 121 21.07 25.26 -14.62
N PRO A 122 20.84 26.56 -14.91
CA PRO A 122 20.70 27.03 -16.28
C PRO A 122 22.06 26.97 -16.98
N GLY A 123 22.27 25.92 -17.76
CA GLY A 123 23.52 25.57 -18.45
C GLY A 123 23.38 24.33 -19.32
N ASP A 124 22.39 23.48 -19.04
CA ASP A 124 21.99 22.38 -19.92
C ASP A 124 20.84 22.87 -20.82
N GLU A 125 21.18 23.49 -21.96
CA GLU A 125 20.31 24.18 -22.94
C GLU A 125 19.26 23.31 -23.67
N GLN A 126 18.69 22.27 -23.03
CA GLN A 126 17.52 21.55 -23.54
C GLN A 126 16.46 21.26 -22.46
N ALA A 127 16.56 21.84 -21.28
CA ALA A 127 15.42 21.85 -20.37
C ALA A 127 14.38 22.82 -20.93
N GLU A 128 13.22 22.30 -21.35
CA GLU A 128 12.07 23.17 -21.63
C GLU A 128 11.92 24.15 -20.47
N PRO A 129 11.80 25.46 -20.75
CA PRO A 129 11.59 26.44 -19.70
C PRO A 129 10.45 25.94 -18.82
N ILE A 130 10.62 26.04 -17.50
CA ILE A 130 9.47 25.96 -16.61
C ILE A 130 8.64 27.19 -17.00
N SER A 131 7.77 27.01 -18.00
CA SER A 131 7.00 28.13 -18.55
C SER A 131 6.36 28.83 -17.36
N PRO A 132 6.39 30.18 -17.33
CA PRO A 132 5.66 30.90 -16.30
C PRO A 132 4.25 30.32 -16.33
N MET A 133 3.86 29.70 -15.22
CA MET A 133 2.61 28.96 -15.11
C MET A 133 1.48 29.97 -14.88
N SER A 134 1.41 30.98 -15.76
CA SER A 134 0.28 31.89 -15.90
C SER A 134 -0.90 31.20 -16.61
N ALA A 135 -0.73 29.95 -17.06
CA ALA A 135 -1.78 29.14 -17.62
C ALA A 135 -2.03 27.91 -16.73
N ARG A 136 -2.95 28.07 -15.76
CA ARG A 136 -3.61 27.01 -14.97
C ARG A 136 -2.70 26.10 -14.15
N MET A 137 -2.99 26.00 -12.85
CA MET A 137 -2.53 24.92 -11.99
C MET A 137 -3.25 23.60 -12.35
N VAL A 138 -3.05 23.13 -13.58
CA VAL A 138 -3.30 21.74 -13.94
C VAL A 138 -1.94 21.08 -14.15
N PRO A 139 -1.16 20.77 -13.08
CA PRO A 139 -0.58 19.44 -13.09
C PRO A 139 -1.81 18.52 -13.21
N PRO A 140 -1.79 17.53 -14.11
CA PRO A 140 -3.01 16.85 -14.39
C PRO A 140 -3.49 16.23 -13.08
N VAL A 141 -4.79 16.22 -12.84
CA VAL A 141 -5.40 15.46 -11.73
C VAL A 141 -5.00 13.97 -11.82
N THR A 142 -4.26 13.57 -12.86
CA THR A 142 -3.50 12.33 -12.99
C THR A 142 -2.43 12.06 -11.92
N MET A 143 -2.18 12.92 -10.93
CA MET A 143 -1.42 12.51 -9.73
C MET A 143 -2.27 12.33 -8.46
N PHE A 144 -3.61 12.34 -8.60
CA PHE A 144 -4.47 11.77 -7.56
C PHE A 144 -4.44 10.24 -7.58
N GLU A 145 -4.20 9.65 -8.74
CA GLU A 145 -3.85 8.24 -8.94
C GLU A 145 -2.36 8.10 -9.28
N GLU A 146 -1.50 7.97 -8.27
CA GLU A 146 -0.42 6.98 -8.42
C GLU A 146 -1.02 5.58 -8.22
N SER A 147 -2.03 5.22 -9.04
CA SER A 147 -2.15 3.84 -9.46
C SER A 147 -1.03 3.63 -10.46
N LEU A 148 0.18 3.42 -9.94
CA LEU A 148 1.24 2.75 -10.67
C LEU A 148 0.61 1.57 -11.44
N PRO A 149 1.01 1.27 -12.69
CA PRO A 149 0.68 -0.01 -13.32
C PRO A 149 1.21 -1.25 -12.54
N GLY A 150 1.82 -1.05 -11.35
CA GLY A 150 2.09 -2.10 -10.36
C GLY A 150 1.07 -2.24 -9.21
N ARG A 151 0.06 -1.37 -9.08
CA ARG A 151 -0.92 -1.40 -7.96
C ARG A 151 -2.31 -1.95 -8.29
N VAL A 152 -2.59 -2.33 -9.53
CA VAL A 152 -3.81 -3.14 -9.84
C VAL A 152 -3.72 -4.53 -9.19
N LEU A 153 -2.52 -4.99 -8.83
CA LEU A 153 -2.37 -6.21 -8.03
C LEU A 153 -2.58 -6.00 -6.52
N GLN A 154 -2.65 -4.77 -5.99
CA GLN A 154 -2.81 -4.55 -4.54
C GLN A 154 -4.26 -4.33 -4.09
N GLY A 155 -5.13 -3.78 -4.94
CA GLY A 155 -6.57 -3.67 -4.65
C GLY A 155 -7.31 -5.02 -4.67
N ASN A 156 -6.73 -6.01 -5.34
CA ASN A 156 -7.22 -7.39 -5.33
C ASN A 156 -6.20 -8.39 -4.77
N ALA A 157 -5.02 -7.96 -4.31
CA ALA A 157 -4.08 -8.84 -3.59
C ALA A 157 -4.81 -9.53 -2.44
N GLY A 158 -5.52 -8.77 -1.61
CA GLY A 158 -6.34 -9.32 -0.55
C GLY A 158 -7.26 -10.44 -1.07
N THR A 159 -8.05 -10.16 -2.11
CA THR A 159 -9.01 -11.10 -2.70
C THR A 159 -8.35 -12.34 -3.32
N PHE A 160 -7.26 -12.19 -4.07
CA PHE A 160 -6.49 -13.31 -4.65
C PHE A 160 -5.78 -14.14 -3.57
N PHE A 161 -5.30 -13.51 -2.49
CA PHE A 161 -4.67 -14.21 -1.35
C PHE A 161 -5.69 -14.86 -0.42
N TRP A 162 -6.89 -14.30 -0.27
CA TRP A 162 -8.02 -14.95 0.40
C TRP A 162 -8.48 -16.18 -0.38
N VAL A 163 -8.59 -16.09 -1.71
CA VAL A 163 -8.93 -17.25 -2.55
C VAL A 163 -7.83 -18.30 -2.49
N GLY A 164 -6.55 -17.92 -2.57
CA GLY A 164 -5.41 -18.84 -2.45
C GLY A 164 -5.32 -19.51 -1.07
N GLY A 165 -5.48 -18.75 0.00
CA GLY A 165 -5.53 -19.26 1.38
C GLY A 165 -6.73 -20.17 1.63
N LEU A 166 -7.91 -19.81 1.10
CA LEU A 166 -9.10 -20.65 1.15
C LEU A 166 -8.92 -21.95 0.34
N LEU A 167 -8.26 -21.90 -0.82
CA LEU A 167 -7.96 -23.07 -1.62
C LEU A 167 -7.01 -24.02 -0.87
N CYS A 168 -5.95 -23.49 -0.24
CA CYS A 168 -5.04 -24.27 0.61
C CYS A 168 -5.77 -24.86 1.83
N LEU A 169 -6.67 -24.12 2.47
CA LEU A 169 -7.49 -24.62 3.58
C LEU A 169 -8.41 -25.76 3.11
N VAL A 170 -9.08 -25.60 1.97
CA VAL A 170 -9.96 -26.62 1.38
C VAL A 170 -9.17 -27.88 1.02
N ILE A 171 -7.97 -27.75 0.44
CA ILE A 171 -7.08 -28.88 0.16
C ILE A 171 -6.65 -29.57 1.46
N SER A 172 -6.30 -28.82 2.50
CA SER A 172 -5.91 -29.34 3.81
C SER A 172 -7.05 -30.11 4.49
N VAL A 173 -8.25 -29.53 4.51
CA VAL A 173 -9.44 -30.14 5.10
C VAL A 173 -9.87 -31.38 4.29
N SER A 174 -9.73 -31.34 2.96
CA SER A 174 -10.01 -32.49 2.10
C SER A 174 -9.03 -33.64 2.33
N ALA A 175 -7.74 -33.35 2.53
CA ALA A 175 -6.73 -34.37 2.85
C ALA A 175 -7.00 -35.03 4.21
N VAL A 176 -7.36 -34.23 5.22
CA VAL A 176 -7.74 -34.73 6.55
C VAL A 176 -9.04 -35.53 6.51
N ALA A 177 -10.07 -35.04 5.81
CA ALA A 177 -11.33 -35.76 5.65
C ALA A 177 -11.16 -37.07 4.88
N PHE A 178 -10.34 -37.08 3.82
CA PHE A 178 -10.00 -38.28 3.06
C PHE A 178 -9.26 -39.31 3.94
N PHE A 179 -8.33 -38.85 4.79
CA PHE A 179 -7.65 -39.71 5.77
C PHE A 179 -8.65 -40.36 6.75
N PHE A 180 -9.55 -39.59 7.34
CA PHE A 180 -10.56 -40.13 8.27
C PHE A 180 -11.61 -41.00 7.58
N LEU A 181 -12.04 -40.67 6.35
CA LEU A 181 -12.95 -41.50 5.56
C LEU A 181 -12.29 -42.82 5.13
N SER A 182 -10.99 -42.81 4.83
CA SER A 182 -10.22 -44.02 4.53
C SER A 182 -10.14 -44.95 5.75
N ILE A 183 -9.95 -44.38 6.95
CA ILE A 183 -10.02 -45.13 8.23
C ILE A 183 -11.43 -45.70 8.45
N LYS A 184 -12.48 -44.91 8.23
CA LYS A 184 -13.88 -45.32 8.49
C LYS A 184 -14.41 -46.37 7.50
N ASN A 185 -13.98 -46.29 6.24
CA ASN A 185 -14.43 -47.20 5.17
C ASN A 185 -13.58 -48.48 5.05
N GLY A 186 -12.64 -48.73 5.98
CA GLY A 186 -11.84 -49.95 5.95
C GLY A 186 -10.87 -50.03 4.77
N LEU A 187 -10.51 -48.89 4.15
CA LEU A 187 -9.32 -48.75 3.30
C LEU A 187 -8.08 -48.79 4.21
N SER A 188 -7.87 -49.94 4.85
CA SER A 188 -6.85 -50.13 5.86
C SER A 188 -5.49 -50.25 5.20
N LYS A 189 -4.64 -49.27 5.52
CA LYS A 189 -3.18 -49.25 5.38
C LYS A 189 -2.67 -48.98 3.95
N PRO A 190 -2.00 -47.83 3.69
CA PRO A 190 -0.91 -47.86 2.70
C PRO A 190 0.03 -48.95 3.21
N SER A 191 0.20 -50.02 2.43
CA SER A 191 0.74 -51.29 2.90
C SER A 191 2.00 -51.09 3.75
N GLU A 192 2.10 -51.76 4.89
CA GLU A 192 3.32 -51.81 5.74
C GLU A 192 4.60 -52.09 4.92
N GLN A 193 4.46 -52.75 3.77
CA GLN A 193 5.53 -52.96 2.78
C GLN A 193 6.15 -51.67 2.24
N LEU A 194 5.36 -50.62 2.00
CA LEU A 194 5.86 -49.35 1.44
C LEU A 194 6.71 -48.57 2.47
N TRP A 195 6.41 -48.76 3.76
CA TRP A 195 7.06 -48.05 4.86
C TRP A 195 8.30 -48.77 5.37
N ASN A 196 8.27 -50.10 5.42
CA ASN A 196 9.45 -50.93 5.76
C ASN A 196 10.52 -50.95 4.66
N SER A 197 10.19 -50.48 3.44
CA SER A 197 11.15 -50.30 2.35
C SER A 197 11.88 -48.95 2.37
N LEU A 198 11.51 -48.03 3.27
CA LEU A 198 12.17 -46.72 3.36
C LEU A 198 13.48 -46.84 4.16
N ASP A 199 14.57 -46.48 3.50
CA ASP A 199 15.91 -46.45 4.08
C ASP A 199 15.96 -45.55 5.35
N PRO A 200 16.66 -45.95 6.43
CA PRO A 200 16.89 -45.12 7.62
C PRO A 200 17.36 -43.68 7.33
N THR A 201 18.08 -43.47 6.23
CA THR A 201 18.50 -42.14 5.77
C THR A 201 17.34 -41.23 5.37
N MET A 202 16.22 -41.79 4.88
CA MET A 202 15.01 -41.01 4.63
C MET A 202 14.34 -40.57 5.93
N TRP A 203 14.43 -41.37 6.99
CA TRP A 203 13.96 -41.00 8.34
C TRP A 203 14.71 -39.79 8.90
N ASP A 204 16.03 -39.75 8.70
CA ASP A 204 16.84 -38.62 9.11
C ASP A 204 16.57 -37.38 8.24
N GLY A 205 16.28 -37.58 6.95
CA GLY A 205 15.76 -36.52 6.07
C GLY A 205 14.46 -35.91 6.57
N PHE A 206 13.52 -36.74 7.05
CA PHE A 206 12.26 -36.25 7.63
C PHE A 206 12.48 -35.47 8.93
N LYS A 207 13.35 -35.96 9.83
CA LYS A 207 13.70 -35.25 11.07
C LYS A 207 14.41 -33.93 10.79
N ALA A 208 15.34 -33.90 9.83
CA ALA A 208 16.02 -32.68 9.43
C ALA A 208 15.04 -31.65 8.87
N THR A 209 14.09 -32.09 8.05
CA THR A 209 13.03 -31.24 7.50
C THR A 209 12.13 -30.67 8.59
N TYR A 210 11.79 -31.48 9.60
CA TYR A 210 11.04 -31.06 10.79
C TYR A 210 11.78 -29.99 11.61
N TRP A 211 13.06 -30.20 11.93
CA TRP A 211 13.84 -29.26 12.73
C TRP A 211 14.12 -27.95 11.99
N LEU A 212 14.39 -28.02 10.69
CA LEU A 212 14.58 -26.84 9.84
C LEU A 212 13.30 -26.01 9.78
N SER A 213 12.17 -26.68 9.63
CA SER A 213 10.84 -26.07 9.61
C SER A 213 10.49 -25.35 10.94
N LEU A 214 10.80 -25.97 12.08
CA LEU A 214 10.61 -25.38 13.41
C LEU A 214 11.51 -24.16 13.64
N LEU A 215 12.77 -24.25 13.22
CA LEU A 215 13.75 -23.16 13.33
C LEU A 215 13.32 -21.95 12.49
N LEU A 216 12.87 -22.18 11.25
CA LEU A 216 12.37 -21.12 10.36
C LEU A 216 11.10 -20.45 10.91
N SER A 217 10.18 -21.24 11.48
CA SER A 217 8.95 -20.73 12.09
C SER A 217 9.23 -19.89 13.34
N THR A 218 10.23 -20.28 14.14
CA THR A 218 10.62 -19.56 15.37
C THR A 218 11.39 -18.27 15.04
N ALA A 219 12.34 -18.33 14.11
CA ALA A 219 13.05 -17.15 13.61
C ALA A 219 12.08 -16.11 13.02
N TYR A 220 11.01 -16.58 12.37
CA TYR A 220 9.94 -15.74 11.83
C TYR A 220 9.14 -15.02 12.92
N LEU A 221 8.73 -15.71 14.00
CA LEU A 221 8.05 -15.09 15.15
C LEU A 221 8.92 -14.01 15.80
N ILE A 222 10.22 -14.25 15.92
CA ILE A 222 11.17 -13.27 16.46
C ILE A 222 11.30 -12.06 15.51
N PHE A 223 11.38 -12.29 14.20
CA PHE A 223 11.45 -11.22 13.20
C PHE A 223 10.17 -10.39 13.15
N GLN A 224 8.98 -11.00 13.30
CA GLN A 224 7.70 -10.30 13.39
C GLN A 224 7.61 -9.35 14.60
N VAL A 225 8.17 -9.76 15.75
CA VAL A 225 8.21 -8.93 16.95
C VAL A 225 9.19 -7.75 16.76
N TYR A 226 10.23 -7.93 15.94
CA TYR A 226 11.28 -6.94 15.72
C TYR A 226 10.97 -5.91 14.61
N ASP A 227 10.36 -6.31 13.48
CA ASP A 227 10.18 -5.43 12.30
C ASP A 227 8.70 -5.09 12.01
N ARG A 228 8.12 -4.21 12.84
CA ARG A 228 6.77 -3.64 12.61
C ARG A 228 6.71 -2.54 11.53
N ARG A 229 7.80 -2.25 10.81
CA ARG A 229 7.92 -0.99 10.02
C ARG A 229 7.85 -1.14 8.49
N ARG A 230 7.71 -2.35 7.91
CA ARG A 230 7.63 -2.51 6.44
C ARG A 230 6.48 -3.43 5.99
N PRO A 231 5.40 -2.91 5.38
CA PRO A 231 4.30 -3.71 4.86
C PRO A 231 4.61 -4.20 3.45
N GLY A 232 5.20 -5.40 3.32
CA GLY A 232 5.37 -6.07 2.03
C GLY A 232 6.04 -7.44 2.08
N SER A 233 6.88 -7.69 3.08
CA SER A 233 7.63 -8.94 3.29
C SER A 233 6.78 -10.12 3.80
N TRP A 234 5.52 -9.85 4.15
CA TRP A 234 4.65 -10.76 4.92
C TRP A 234 4.09 -11.93 4.11
N VAL A 235 4.01 -11.82 2.78
CA VAL A 235 3.24 -12.74 1.92
C VAL A 235 4.01 -14.02 1.59
N VAL A 236 5.28 -13.89 1.19
CA VAL A 236 6.13 -15.04 0.82
C VAL A 236 6.41 -15.92 2.04
N VAL A 237 6.57 -15.30 3.21
CA VAL A 237 6.94 -16.00 4.42
C VAL A 237 5.73 -16.68 5.09
N ASN A 238 4.54 -16.08 5.03
CA ASN A 238 3.31 -16.71 5.53
C ASN A 238 2.87 -17.92 4.69
N PHE A 239 3.13 -17.88 3.37
CA PHE A 239 2.92 -19.02 2.47
C PHE A 239 3.84 -20.21 2.82
N LEU A 240 5.12 -19.95 3.10
CA LEU A 240 6.07 -20.98 3.55
C LEU A 240 5.70 -21.57 4.92
N ALA A 241 5.20 -20.76 5.84
CA ALA A 241 4.73 -21.23 7.15
C ALA A 241 3.51 -22.17 7.05
N HIS A 242 2.60 -21.94 6.09
CA HIS A 242 1.44 -22.82 5.87
C HIS A 242 1.83 -24.15 5.21
N LEU A 243 2.78 -24.15 4.27
CA LEU A 243 3.33 -25.39 3.70
C LEU A 243 4.00 -26.26 4.76
N VAL A 244 4.71 -25.61 5.69
CA VAL A 244 5.27 -26.24 6.88
C VAL A 244 4.17 -26.86 7.74
N LEU A 245 3.12 -26.09 8.09
CA LEU A 245 2.04 -26.57 8.95
C LEU A 245 1.26 -27.73 8.32
N LEU A 246 1.11 -27.72 6.99
CA LEU A 246 0.52 -28.82 6.23
C LEU A 246 1.35 -30.12 6.38
N GLY A 247 2.67 -30.01 6.34
CA GLY A 247 3.57 -31.12 6.63
C GLY A 247 3.47 -31.63 8.07
N PHE A 248 3.19 -30.75 9.04
CA PHE A 248 2.97 -31.14 10.44
C PHE A 248 1.68 -31.94 10.62
N VAL A 249 0.58 -31.56 9.97
CA VAL A 249 -0.73 -32.23 10.14
C VAL A 249 -0.72 -33.63 9.56
N THR A 250 -0.06 -33.82 8.41
CA THR A 250 0.09 -35.15 7.79
C THR A 250 0.98 -36.07 8.63
N MET A 251 2.00 -35.53 9.29
CA MET A 251 2.97 -36.31 10.07
C MET A 251 2.54 -36.54 11.53
N GLY A 252 1.83 -35.60 12.16
CA GLY A 252 1.29 -35.75 13.53
C GLY A 252 0.13 -36.74 13.61
N GLY A 253 -0.72 -36.81 12.57
CA GLY A 253 -1.76 -37.84 12.45
C GLY A 253 -1.18 -39.26 12.37
N PHE A 254 0.04 -39.39 11.88
CA PHE A 254 0.76 -40.66 11.73
C PHE A 254 1.34 -41.16 13.08
N LEU A 255 2.01 -40.29 13.86
CA LEU A 255 2.60 -40.67 15.16
C LEU A 255 1.56 -41.05 16.23
N ILE A 256 0.37 -40.45 16.19
CA ILE A 256 -0.74 -40.79 17.10
C ILE A 256 -1.36 -42.15 16.73
N SER A 257 -1.27 -42.55 15.46
CA SER A 257 -1.74 -43.87 14.97
C SER A 257 -0.82 -45.01 15.39
N GLU A 258 0.50 -44.79 15.49
CA GLU A 258 1.46 -45.82 15.95
C GLU A 258 1.33 -46.11 17.45
N ARG A 259 0.98 -45.13 18.29
CA ARG A 259 0.93 -45.31 19.75
C ARG A 259 -0.27 -46.12 20.26
N LYS A 260 -1.18 -46.52 19.37
CA LYS A 260 -2.39 -47.30 19.71
C LYS A 260 -2.34 -48.76 19.24
N ASN A 261 -1.23 -49.20 18.63
CA ASN A 261 -0.90 -50.60 18.37
C ASN A 261 0.31 -51.01 19.22
#